data_AF-A0A8H4UHK6-F1
#
_entry.id   AF-A0A8H4UHK6-F1
#
_cell.length_a   1.000
_cell.length_b   1.000
_cell.length_c   1.000
_cell.angle_alpha   90.00
_cell.angle_beta   90.00
_cell.angle_gamma   90.00
#
_symmetry.space_group_name_H-M   'P 1'
#
loop_
_entity.id
_entity.type
_entity.pdbx_description
1 polymer ?
#
loop_
_entity_poly.entity_id
_entity_poly.type
_entity_poly.pdbx_seq_one_letter_code
_entity_poly.pdbx_strand_id
1 'polypeptide(L)'
;MKFGEQLRSSMIKDYFWHYIAYEDLKDALKTEYVTEPTPANPKPDRKPWTEADERRFVALLESELDKVATFQSLKSKEIIQRIKASEQEVNHVVARLEIPASDSRRAAERPTDEDFLLLEADLSDIIADVHDLAKFTQLNYTGFQKIIKKHDVSLLGVSWVSALTSHRNKQGGI
;
A
#
# COMPACT_ATOMS: atom_id res chain seq x y z
N MET A 1 4.48 -13.57 13.00
CA MET A 1 3.89 -12.34 12.41
C MET A 1 3.39 -12.69 11.00
N LYS A 2 2.08 -12.52 10.73
CA LYS A 2 1.42 -12.97 9.49
C LYS A 2 1.20 -11.87 8.44
N PHE A 3 1.73 -10.66 8.65
CA PHE A 3 1.39 -9.53 7.78
C PHE A 3 1.89 -9.68 6.34
N GLY A 4 3.10 -10.20 6.11
CA GLY A 4 3.60 -10.40 4.74
C GLY A 4 2.80 -11.45 3.94
N GLU A 5 2.26 -12.47 4.62
CA GLU A 5 1.32 -13.43 4.02
C GLU A 5 -0.05 -12.78 3.77
N GLN A 6 -0.56 -12.03 4.76
CA GLN A 6 -1.83 -11.31 4.66
C GLN A 6 -1.79 -10.30 3.50
N LEU A 7 -0.71 -9.51 3.40
CA LEU A 7 -0.48 -8.56 2.32
C LEU A 7 -0.55 -9.30 0.98
N ARG A 8 0.24 -10.36 0.82
CA ARG A 8 0.25 -11.19 -0.41
C ARG A 8 -1.12 -11.73 -0.80
N SER A 9 -1.90 -12.22 0.16
CA SER A 9 -3.25 -12.74 -0.12
C SER A 9 -4.29 -11.66 -0.41
N SER A 10 -4.06 -10.42 0.03
CA SER A 10 -5.02 -9.31 -0.10
C SER A 10 -4.73 -8.37 -1.27
N MET A 11 -3.56 -8.48 -1.91
CA MET A 11 -3.16 -7.64 -3.02
C MET A 11 -4.09 -7.80 -4.23
N ILE A 12 -4.39 -6.68 -4.87
CA ILE A 12 -5.02 -6.66 -6.19
C ILE A 12 -3.95 -7.06 -7.21
N LYS A 13 -4.25 -8.05 -8.07
CA LYS A 13 -3.27 -8.66 -8.98
C LYS A 13 -2.65 -7.64 -9.93
N ASP A 14 -3.47 -6.72 -10.45
CA ASP A 14 -3.01 -5.71 -11.42
C ASP A 14 -2.08 -4.67 -10.79
N TYR A 15 -2.13 -4.51 -9.46
CA TYR A 15 -1.33 -3.53 -8.73
C TYR A 15 -0.09 -4.16 -8.08
N PHE A 16 0.15 -5.46 -8.28
CA PHE A 16 1.15 -6.25 -7.54
C PHE A 16 2.53 -5.58 -7.44
N TRP A 17 3.03 -5.06 -8.56
CA TRP A 17 4.37 -4.43 -8.65
C TRP A 17 4.48 -3.07 -7.96
N HIS A 18 3.34 -2.46 -7.62
CA HIS A 18 3.27 -1.13 -7.02
C HIS A 18 3.11 -1.17 -5.51
N TYR A 19 2.85 -2.35 -4.93
CA TYR A 19 2.82 -2.51 -3.48
C TYR A 19 4.21 -2.41 -2.86
N ILE A 20 4.25 -2.02 -1.59
CA ILE A 20 5.44 -2.06 -0.75
C ILE A 20 6.07 -3.46 -0.74
N ALA A 21 7.38 -3.51 -1.02
CA ALA A 21 8.22 -4.69 -0.95
C ALA A 21 8.53 -5.05 0.52
N TYR A 22 7.49 -5.40 1.27
CA TYR A 22 7.55 -5.55 2.72
C TYR A 22 8.54 -6.64 3.18
N GLU A 23 8.65 -7.75 2.44
CA GLU A 23 9.62 -8.81 2.76
C GLU A 23 11.06 -8.35 2.50
N ASP A 24 11.32 -7.62 1.41
CA ASP A 24 12.65 -7.10 1.09
C ASP A 24 13.10 -6.06 2.11
N LEU A 25 12.20 -5.15 2.53
CA LEU A 25 12.49 -4.20 3.61
C LEU A 25 12.73 -4.92 4.94
N LYS A 26 11.98 -5.99 5.22
CA LYS A 26 12.15 -6.79 6.43
C LYS A 26 13.46 -7.58 6.42
N ASP A 27 13.95 -7.96 5.25
CA ASP A 27 15.25 -8.59 5.07
C ASP A 27 16.38 -7.56 5.13
N ALA A 28 16.17 -6.33 4.67
CA ALA A 28 17.11 -5.22 4.84
C ALA A 28 17.35 -4.88 6.33
N LEU A 29 16.38 -5.13 7.22
CA LEU A 29 16.55 -4.98 8.67
C LEU A 29 17.45 -6.04 9.33
N LYS A 30 17.92 -7.05 8.58
CA LYS A 30 18.72 -8.16 9.11
C LYS A 30 20.21 -7.89 8.88
N THR A 31 20.93 -7.48 9.92
CA THR A 31 22.40 -7.34 9.88
C THR A 31 23.11 -8.69 9.79
N GLU A 32 24.32 -8.72 9.24
CA GLU A 32 25.11 -9.95 9.14
C GLU A 32 25.36 -10.59 10.51
N TYR A 33 25.62 -11.90 10.52
CA TYR A 33 26.03 -12.58 11.73
C TYR A 33 27.47 -12.18 12.13
N VAL A 34 27.73 -12.13 13.43
CA VAL A 34 29.08 -11.91 13.98
C VAL A 34 29.98 -13.11 13.67
N THR A 35 29.42 -14.32 13.75
CA THR A 35 30.06 -15.58 13.37
C THR A 35 29.17 -16.36 12.41
N GLU A 36 29.75 -17.20 11.56
CA GLU A 36 28.94 -18.00 10.64
C GLU A 36 28.05 -19.01 11.39
N PRO A 37 26.79 -19.20 10.96
CA PRO A 37 25.93 -20.23 11.52
C PRO A 37 26.55 -21.62 11.38
N THR A 38 26.69 -22.33 12.50
CA THR A 38 27.19 -23.72 12.53
C THR A 38 26.08 -24.67 12.97
N PRO A 39 26.20 -26.00 12.73
CA PRO A 39 25.22 -26.96 13.24
C PRO A 39 25.04 -26.92 14.76
N ALA A 40 26.08 -26.52 15.50
CA ALA A 40 26.06 -26.35 16.95
C ALA A 40 25.47 -25.00 17.40
N ASN A 41 25.59 -23.96 16.58
CA ASN A 41 24.96 -22.65 16.81
C ASN A 41 24.32 -22.12 15.50
N PRO A 42 23.07 -22.51 15.22
CA PRO A 42 22.41 -22.13 13.97
C PRO A 42 21.93 -20.67 13.94
N LYS A 43 21.97 -19.95 15.07
CA LYS A 43 21.55 -18.54 15.17
C LYS A 43 22.52 -17.75 16.05
N PRO A 44 23.75 -17.49 15.54
CA PRO A 44 24.70 -16.64 16.22
C PRO A 44 24.18 -15.20 16.34
N ASP A 45 24.84 -14.41 17.19
CA ASP A 45 24.52 -12.99 17.35
C ASP A 45 24.75 -12.24 16.04
N ARG A 46 23.99 -11.16 15.84
CA ARG A 46 24.12 -10.31 14.65
C ARG A 46 24.97 -9.08 14.96
N LYS A 47 25.66 -8.58 13.94
CA LYS A 47 26.42 -7.32 14.03
C LYS A 47 25.49 -6.18 14.45
N PRO A 48 25.99 -5.22 15.24
CA PRO A 48 25.19 -4.06 15.64
C PRO A 48 24.79 -3.25 14.41
N TRP A 49 23.62 -2.62 14.49
CA TRP A 49 23.13 -1.72 13.44
C TRP A 49 24.05 -0.50 13.34
N THR A 50 24.54 -0.21 12.13
CA THR A 50 25.44 0.91 11.88
C THR A 50 24.73 2.09 11.22
N GLU A 51 25.35 3.26 11.22
CA GLU A 51 24.85 4.43 10.47
C GLU A 51 24.79 4.16 8.94
N ALA A 52 25.65 3.26 8.43
CA ALA A 52 25.59 2.85 7.04
C ALA A 52 24.36 1.96 6.74
N ASP A 53 24.00 1.07 7.67
CA ASP A 53 22.77 0.26 7.58
C ASP A 53 21.54 1.15 7.62
N GLU A 54 21.53 2.15 8.52
CA GLU A 54 20.45 3.15 8.62
C GLU A 54 20.25 3.88 7.29
N ARG A 55 21.31 4.48 6.75
CA ARG A 55 21.26 5.21 5.47
C ARG A 55 20.73 4.32 4.35
N ARG A 56 21.19 3.07 4.28
CA ARG A 56 20.73 2.10 3.28
C ARG A 56 19.24 1.77 3.46
N PHE A 57 18.80 1.53 4.68
CA PHE A 57 17.40 1.21 4.97
C PHE A 57 16.46 2.37 4.66
N VAL A 58 16.83 3.59 5.07
CA VAL A 58 16.05 4.81 4.77
C VAL A 58 15.93 5.01 3.25
N ALA A 59 17.03 4.88 2.50
CA ALA A 59 16.99 5.01 1.04
C ALA A 59 16.04 3.98 0.38
N LEU A 60 16.04 2.73 0.86
CA LEU A 60 15.10 1.71 0.40
C LEU A 60 13.65 2.08 0.75
N LEU A 61 13.41 2.52 1.99
CA LEU A 61 12.08 2.93 2.45
C LEU A 61 11.52 4.11 1.65
N GLU A 62 12.35 5.11 1.36
CA GLU A 62 12.01 6.27 0.53
C GLU A 62 11.70 5.84 -0.92
N SER A 63 12.50 4.95 -1.51
CA SER A 63 12.23 4.44 -2.86
C SER A 63 10.89 3.69 -2.95
N GLU A 64 10.55 2.93 -1.92
CA GLU A 64 9.27 2.23 -1.83
C GLU A 64 8.10 3.19 -1.62
N LEU A 65 8.31 4.25 -0.82
CA LEU A 65 7.31 5.29 -0.62
C LEU A 65 7.02 6.06 -1.92
N ASP A 66 8.06 6.45 -2.65
CA ASP A 66 7.93 7.17 -3.92
C ASP A 66 7.20 6.32 -4.98
N LYS A 67 7.53 5.02 -5.07
CA LYS A 67 6.82 4.07 -5.94
C LYS A 67 5.32 4.03 -5.64
N VAL A 68 4.95 3.84 -4.37
CA VAL A 68 3.55 3.76 -3.93
C VAL A 68 2.83 5.09 -4.18
N ALA A 69 3.45 6.20 -3.83
CA ALA A 69 2.87 7.54 -3.97
C ALA A 69 2.66 7.92 -5.44
N THR A 70 3.62 7.59 -6.29
CA THR A 70 3.54 7.82 -7.75
C THR A 70 2.38 7.04 -8.34
N PHE A 71 2.27 5.75 -8.04
CA PHE A 71 1.16 4.93 -8.53
C PHE A 71 -0.21 5.44 -8.03
N GLN A 72 -0.31 5.76 -6.74
CA GLN A 72 -1.52 6.31 -6.15
C GLN A 72 -1.93 7.64 -6.83
N SER A 73 -0.97 8.53 -7.10
CA SER A 73 -1.22 9.80 -7.79
C SER A 73 -1.72 9.59 -9.21
N LEU A 74 -1.10 8.68 -9.97
CA LEU A 74 -1.51 8.38 -11.34
C LEU A 74 -2.91 7.78 -11.39
N LYS A 75 -3.20 6.77 -10.56
CA LYS A 75 -4.54 6.16 -10.49
C LYS A 75 -5.61 7.11 -10.00
N SER A 76 -5.31 7.95 -9.02
CA SER A 76 -6.24 8.99 -8.57
C SER A 76 -6.59 9.97 -9.69
N LYS A 77 -5.60 10.41 -10.48
CA LYS A 77 -5.82 11.31 -11.62
C LYS A 77 -6.69 10.65 -12.71
N GLU A 78 -6.42 9.39 -13.03
CA GLU A 78 -7.21 8.60 -13.99
C GLU A 78 -8.68 8.51 -13.54
N ILE A 79 -8.93 8.13 -12.29
CA ILE A 79 -10.28 8.04 -11.72
C ILE A 79 -10.99 9.40 -11.76
N ILE A 80 -10.31 10.48 -11.37
CA ILE A 80 -10.89 11.84 -11.41
C ILE A 80 -11.24 12.25 -12.84
N GLN A 81 -10.43 11.88 -13.83
CA GLN A 81 -10.74 12.13 -15.24
C GLN A 81 -11.97 11.34 -15.69
N ARG A 82 -12.07 10.06 -15.33
CA ARG A 82 -13.25 9.23 -15.61
C ARG A 82 -14.52 9.82 -14.97
N ILE A 83 -14.46 10.23 -13.69
CA ILE A 83 -15.58 10.88 -12.99
C ILE A 83 -16.06 12.11 -13.76
N LYS A 84 -15.14 12.99 -14.19
CA LYS A 84 -15.50 14.20 -14.94
C LYS A 84 -16.15 13.90 -16.28
N ALA A 85 -15.66 12.87 -16.99
CA ALA A 85 -16.26 12.44 -18.24
C ALA A 85 -17.68 11.90 -18.01
N SER A 86 -17.86 11.00 -17.04
CA SER A 86 -19.19 10.47 -16.69
C SER A 86 -20.15 11.55 -16.20
N GLU A 87 -19.67 12.55 -15.46
CA GLU A 87 -20.49 13.69 -15.05
C GLU A 87 -21.01 14.50 -16.25
N GLN A 88 -20.18 14.69 -17.28
CA GLN A 88 -20.61 15.35 -18.52
C GLN A 88 -21.67 14.53 -19.27
N GLU A 89 -21.48 13.21 -19.38
CA GLU A 89 -22.43 12.32 -20.04
C GLU A 89 -23.77 12.25 -19.30
N VAL A 90 -23.75 12.14 -17.97
CA VAL A 90 -24.96 12.19 -17.13
C VAL A 90 -25.69 13.52 -17.35
N ASN A 91 -24.99 14.65 -17.32
CA ASN A 91 -25.61 15.96 -17.55
C ASN A 91 -26.23 16.07 -18.95
N HIS A 92 -25.58 15.50 -19.97
CA HIS A 92 -26.12 15.47 -21.33
C HIS A 92 -27.39 14.62 -21.44
N VAL A 93 -27.42 13.43 -20.81
CA VAL A 93 -28.61 12.58 -20.77
C VAL A 93 -29.74 13.25 -19.99
N VAL A 94 -29.46 13.87 -18.84
CA VAL A 94 -30.46 14.59 -18.04
C VAL A 94 -31.04 15.78 -18.80
N ALA A 95 -30.23 16.56 -19.52
CA ALA A 95 -30.74 17.67 -20.32
C ALA A 95 -31.72 17.21 -21.42
N ARG A 96 -31.51 16.01 -21.98
CA ARG A 96 -32.43 15.42 -22.97
C ARG A 96 -33.75 14.95 -22.35
N LEU A 97 -33.80 14.67 -21.04
CA LEU A 97 -35.06 14.39 -20.33
C LEU A 97 -36.00 15.59 -20.27
N GLU A 98 -35.47 16.81 -20.33
CA GLU A 98 -36.26 18.03 -20.28
C GLU A 98 -37.04 18.29 -21.58
N ILE A 99 -36.80 17.52 -22.65
CA ILE A 99 -37.53 17.63 -23.93
C ILE A 99 -39.00 17.24 -23.72
N PRO A 100 -39.96 18.19 -23.83
CA PRO A 100 -41.36 17.94 -23.50
C PRO A 100 -41.97 16.82 -24.33
N ALA A 101 -42.84 16.00 -23.71
CA ALA A 101 -43.56 14.91 -24.37
C ALA A 101 -44.28 15.34 -25.67
N SER A 102 -44.77 16.59 -25.69
CA SER A 102 -45.49 17.22 -26.80
C SER A 102 -44.62 17.59 -28.00
N ASP A 103 -43.30 17.71 -27.86
CA ASP A 103 -42.41 18.04 -28.98
C ASP A 103 -42.03 16.77 -29.76
N SER A 104 -42.93 16.36 -30.66
CA SER A 104 -42.75 15.16 -31.50
C SER A 104 -41.57 15.27 -32.47
N ARG A 105 -41.06 16.48 -32.77
CA ARG A 105 -39.93 16.68 -33.69
C ARG A 105 -38.61 16.22 -33.07
N ARG A 106 -38.49 16.31 -31.75
CA ARG A 106 -37.30 15.93 -30.98
C ARG A 106 -37.50 14.68 -30.14
N ALA A 107 -38.57 13.91 -30.38
CA ALA A 107 -38.86 12.70 -29.62
C ALA A 107 -37.73 11.65 -29.71
N ALA A 108 -37.06 11.55 -30.86
CA ALA A 108 -35.91 10.66 -31.06
C ALA A 108 -34.64 11.09 -30.29
N GLU A 109 -34.58 12.34 -29.84
CA GLU A 109 -33.47 12.85 -29.04
C GLU A 109 -33.66 12.57 -27.55
N ARG A 110 -34.80 12.04 -27.10
CA ARG A 110 -34.99 11.70 -25.69
C ARG A 110 -34.10 10.52 -25.29
N PRO A 111 -33.67 10.44 -24.02
CA PRO A 111 -32.90 9.31 -23.54
C PRO A 111 -33.65 8.00 -23.69
N THR A 112 -32.90 6.96 -24.01
CA THR A 112 -33.39 5.59 -24.02
C THR A 112 -33.01 4.88 -22.72
N ASP A 113 -33.66 3.77 -22.40
CA ASP A 113 -33.25 2.91 -21.28
C ASP A 113 -31.80 2.42 -21.44
N GLU A 114 -31.34 2.24 -22.68
CA GLU A 114 -29.96 1.87 -23.00
C GLU A 114 -28.96 2.96 -22.58
N ASP A 115 -29.31 4.24 -22.75
CA ASP A 115 -28.47 5.36 -22.29
C ASP A 115 -28.24 5.29 -20.76
N PHE A 116 -29.27 4.94 -19.99
CA PHE A 116 -29.15 4.80 -18.54
C PHE A 116 -28.36 3.57 -18.12
N LEU A 117 -28.54 2.44 -18.82
CA LEU A 117 -27.79 1.21 -18.55
C LEU A 117 -26.28 1.39 -18.80
N LEU A 118 -25.92 2.12 -19.86
CA LEU A 118 -24.51 2.43 -20.15
C LEU A 118 -23.90 3.33 -19.06
N LEU A 119 -24.63 4.37 -18.64
CA LEU A 119 -24.19 5.25 -17.54
C LEU A 119 -24.03 4.49 -16.22
N GLU A 120 -24.95 3.58 -15.90
CA GLU A 120 -24.87 2.76 -14.69
C GLU A 120 -23.64 1.84 -14.71
N ALA A 121 -23.36 1.22 -15.85
CA ALA A 121 -22.17 0.38 -16.02
C ALA A 121 -20.88 1.19 -15.82
N ASP A 122 -20.77 2.35 -16.46
CA ASP A 122 -19.59 3.23 -16.36
C ASP A 122 -19.36 3.70 -14.92
N LEU A 123 -20.42 4.12 -14.22
CA LEU A 123 -20.33 4.54 -12.82
C LEU A 123 -19.97 3.37 -11.90
N SER A 124 -20.48 2.17 -12.17
CA SER A 124 -20.13 0.97 -11.40
C SER A 124 -18.65 0.63 -11.51
N ASP A 125 -18.07 0.74 -12.70
CA ASP A 125 -16.64 0.54 -12.92
C ASP A 125 -15.78 1.60 -12.20
N ILE A 126 -16.22 2.87 -12.20
CA ILE A 126 -15.53 3.94 -11.46
C ILE A 126 -15.57 3.68 -9.96
N ILE A 127 -16.71 3.20 -9.42
CA ILE A 127 -16.84 2.85 -8.00
C ILE A 127 -15.89 1.70 -7.65
N ALA A 128 -15.78 0.69 -8.51
CA ALA A 128 -14.83 -0.41 -8.32
C ALA A 128 -13.37 0.11 -8.28
N ASP A 129 -12.98 1.00 -9.20
CA ASP A 129 -11.65 1.61 -9.21
C ASP A 129 -11.35 2.40 -7.92
N VAL A 130 -12.34 3.18 -7.43
CA VAL A 130 -12.21 3.93 -6.17
C VAL A 130 -11.99 2.98 -5.00
N HIS A 131 -12.78 1.90 -4.92
CA HIS A 131 -12.64 0.89 -3.88
C HIS A 131 -11.26 0.22 -3.92
N ASP A 132 -10.79 -0.12 -5.12
CA ASP A 132 -9.50 -0.76 -5.33
C ASP A 132 -8.33 0.17 -4.96
N LEU A 133 -8.40 1.46 -5.31
CA LEU A 133 -7.41 2.45 -4.90
C LEU A 133 -7.41 2.67 -3.38
N ALA A 134 -8.58 2.67 -2.74
CA ALA A 134 -8.70 2.78 -1.29
C ALA A 134 -8.07 1.58 -0.59
N LYS A 135 -8.35 0.36 -1.07
CA LYS A 135 -7.74 -0.89 -0.57
C LYS A 135 -6.22 -0.89 -0.75
N PHE A 136 -5.73 -0.47 -1.91
CA PHE A 136 -4.30 -0.29 -2.17
C PHE A 136 -3.65 0.66 -1.17
N THR A 137 -4.26 1.83 -0.96
CA THR A 137 -3.78 2.86 -0.03
C THR A 137 -3.69 2.33 1.41
N GLN A 138 -4.75 1.65 1.88
CA GLN A 138 -4.83 1.10 3.23
C GLN A 138 -3.77 0.02 3.50
N LEU A 139 -3.59 -0.91 2.55
CA LEU A 139 -2.62 -1.99 2.68
C LEU A 139 -1.19 -1.45 2.72
N ASN A 140 -0.84 -0.50 1.85
CA ASN A 140 0.49 0.10 1.82
C ASN A 140 0.76 0.95 3.07
N TYR A 141 -0.18 1.79 3.49
CA TYR A 141 -0.08 2.56 4.74
C TYR A 141 0.21 1.63 5.94
N THR A 142 -0.54 0.53 6.04
CA THR A 142 -0.33 -0.46 7.09
C THR A 142 1.05 -1.12 6.99
N GLY A 143 1.53 -1.37 5.77
CA GLY A 143 2.86 -1.91 5.50
C GLY A 143 3.97 -0.98 5.98
N PHE A 144 3.92 0.30 5.61
CA PHE A 144 4.86 1.32 6.08
C PHE A 144 4.84 1.47 7.60
N GLN A 145 3.65 1.57 8.21
CA GLN A 145 3.53 1.68 9.66
C GLN A 145 4.16 0.47 10.38
N LYS A 146 3.95 -0.74 9.85
CA LYS A 146 4.50 -1.97 10.44
C LYS A 146 6.01 -2.07 10.27
N ILE A 147 6.57 -1.69 9.12
CA ILE A 147 8.01 -1.80 8.89
C ILE A 147 8.79 -0.75 9.70
N ILE A 148 8.26 0.48 9.82
CA ILE A 148 8.83 1.52 10.69
C ILE A 148 8.82 1.06 12.15
N LYS A 149 7.66 0.57 12.64
CA LYS A 149 7.58 0.03 14.01
C LYS A 149 8.55 -1.14 14.22
N LYS A 150 8.78 -1.97 13.20
CA LYS A 150 9.71 -3.09 13.26
C LYS A 150 11.16 -2.62 13.35
N HIS A 151 11.52 -1.59 12.58
CA HIS A 151 12.81 -0.91 12.63
C HIS A 151 13.08 -0.34 14.04
N ASP A 152 12.15 0.44 14.59
CA ASP A 152 12.32 1.09 15.90
C ASP A 152 12.51 0.07 17.03
N VAL A 153 11.72 -0.99 17.04
CA VAL A 153 11.85 -2.08 18.03
C VAL A 153 13.18 -2.81 17.87
N SER A 154 13.64 -3.02 16.63
CA SER A 154 14.93 -3.64 16.34
C SER A 154 16.10 -2.78 16.84
N LEU A 155 16.04 -1.46 16.69
CA LEU A 155 17.07 -0.54 17.19
C LEU A 155 17.07 -0.43 18.73
N LEU A 156 15.89 -0.32 19.34
CA LEU A 156 15.75 -0.26 20.80
C LEU A 156 16.10 -1.60 21.48
N GLY A 157 16.00 -2.72 20.76
CA GLY A 157 16.27 -4.06 21.26
C GLY A 157 17.76 -4.40 21.46
N VAL A 158 18.70 -3.64 20.88
CA VAL A 158 20.14 -3.91 21.02
C VAL A 158 20.69 -3.44 22.38
N SER A 159 20.01 -2.51 23.07
CA SER A 159 20.47 -1.97 24.36
C SER A 159 19.85 -2.67 25.58
N TRP A 160 18.55 -2.99 25.57
CA TRP A 160 17.87 -3.49 26.80
C TRP A 160 18.20 -4.95 27.15
N VAL A 161 18.33 -5.84 26.17
CA VAL A 161 18.68 -7.25 26.43
C VAL A 161 20.14 -7.35 26.88
N SER A 162 21.05 -6.60 26.25
CA SER A 162 22.44 -6.49 26.69
C SER A 162 22.55 -5.86 28.08
N ALA A 163 21.76 -4.83 28.39
CA ALA A 163 21.72 -4.19 29.71
C ALA A 163 21.18 -5.13 30.80
N LEU A 164 20.10 -5.88 30.54
CA LEU A 164 19.54 -6.84 31.50
C LEU A 164 20.43 -8.07 31.70
N THR A 165 21.07 -8.55 30.63
CA THR A 165 21.99 -9.70 30.71
C THR A 165 23.31 -9.31 31.40
N SER A 166 23.80 -8.08 31.18
CA SER A 166 24.96 -7.54 31.90
C SER A 166 24.66 -7.22 33.36
N HIS A 167 23.43 -6.80 33.71
CA HIS A 167 23.03 -6.54 35.09
C HIS A 167 22.84 -7.84 35.90
N ARG A 168 22.36 -8.91 35.25
CA ARG A 168 22.19 -10.22 35.90
C ARG A 168 23.52 -10.93 36.17
N ASN A 169 24.52 -10.77 35.29
CA ASN A 169 25.86 -11.34 35.52
C ASN A 169 26.70 -10.56 36.55
N LYS A 170 26.37 -9.29 36.84
CA LYS A 170 27.03 -8.49 37.89
C LYS A 170 26.47 -8.74 39.30
N GLN A 171 25.32 -9.41 39.45
CA GLN A 171 24.69 -9.68 40.75
C GLN A 171 24.72 -11.17 41.15
N GLY A 172 25.24 -12.07 40.30
CA GLY A 172 25.29 -13.51 40.58
C GLY A 172 26.71 -14.09 40.73
N GLY A 173 27.72 -13.23 40.89
CA GLY A 173 29.11 -13.64 41.10
C GLY A 173 29.59 -13.27 42.50
N ILE A 174 29.11 -14.01 43.51
CA ILE A 174 29.74 -14.52 44.74
C ILE A 174 28.69 -15.41 45.41
#